data_AF-A0A109J0N0-F1
#
_entry.id   AF-A0A109J0N0-F1
#
_cell.length_a   1.000
_cell.length_b   1.000
_cell.length_c   1.000
_cell.angle_alpha   90.00
_cell.angle_beta   90.00
_cell.angle_gamma   90.00
#
_symmetry.space_group_name_H-M   'P 1'
#
loop_
_entity.id
_entity.type
_entity.pdbx_description
1 polymer ?
#
loop_
_entity_poly.entity_id
_entity_poly.type
_entity_poly.pdbx_seq_one_letter_code
_entity_poly.pdbx_strand_id
1 'polypeptide(L)'
;MSWGAGDPVITDDVNSLAATIAERWEAYENHFGQDVELTYFYMSQADARLCVQVGSLTLATKVRSDTHPSEAPGSCIDKGYIWFIAIASGSSESYINVVSWGAAIREVDEDEDGEDEDDEDGEDDEDDEDEDGEDEDDEDEDEDGEDEDEDGEDEDDEDEDEDGGGEDGEE
;
A
#
# COMPACT_ATOMS: atom_id res chain seq x y z
N MET A 1 -0.49 11.70 20.25
CA MET A 1 -1.56 10.84 19.69
C MET A 1 -1.01 10.24 18.42
N SER A 2 -0.98 8.91 18.30
CA SER A 2 -0.54 8.24 17.08
C SER A 2 -1.70 8.22 16.08
N TRP A 3 -1.43 8.54 14.82
CA TRP A 3 -2.37 8.35 13.74
C TRP A 3 -2.31 6.89 13.27
N GLY A 4 -3.45 6.22 13.17
CA GLY A 4 -3.55 4.87 12.62
C GLY A 4 -3.99 4.92 11.16
N ALA A 5 -3.21 4.34 10.26
CA ALA A 5 -3.48 4.30 8.83
C ALA A 5 -4.80 3.59 8.45
N GLY A 6 -5.32 2.77 9.37
CA GLY A 6 -6.45 1.87 9.15
C GLY A 6 -6.08 0.67 8.26
N ASP A 7 -7.11 -0.12 7.94
CA ASP A 7 -7.02 -1.28 7.06
C ASP A 7 -6.62 -0.88 5.63
N PRO A 8 -5.99 -1.78 4.85
CA PRO A 8 -5.69 -1.50 3.45
C PRO A 8 -6.97 -1.22 2.66
N VAL A 9 -6.91 -0.23 1.76
CA VAL A 9 -8.00 0.04 0.82
C VAL A 9 -7.93 -0.97 -0.31
N ILE A 10 -8.93 -1.86 -0.37
CA ILE A 10 -9.06 -2.87 -1.41
C ILE A 10 -10.45 -2.68 -2.02
N THR A 11 -10.48 -2.17 -3.23
CA THR A 11 -11.70 -1.92 -4.01
C THR A 11 -11.37 -2.10 -5.49
N ASP A 12 -12.37 -2.42 -6.29
CA ASP A 12 -12.24 -2.60 -7.74
C ASP A 12 -12.73 -1.36 -8.51
N ASP A 13 -13.27 -0.36 -7.81
CA ASP A 13 -13.84 0.86 -8.39
C ASP A 13 -12.97 2.08 -8.08
N VAL A 14 -12.60 2.80 -9.14
CA VAL A 14 -11.75 4.00 -9.07
C VAL A 14 -12.39 5.11 -8.23
N ASN A 15 -13.71 5.29 -8.34
CA ASN A 15 -14.42 6.31 -7.58
C ASN A 15 -14.41 5.99 -6.08
N SER A 16 -14.60 4.72 -5.73
CA SER A 16 -14.56 4.21 -4.35
C SER A 16 -13.16 4.34 -3.75
N LEU A 17 -12.12 4.06 -4.53
CA LEU A 17 -10.72 4.27 -4.11
C LEU A 17 -10.47 5.75 -3.80
N ALA A 18 -10.81 6.64 -4.74
CA ALA A 18 -10.62 8.08 -4.58
C ALA A 18 -11.42 8.64 -3.40
N ALA A 19 -12.69 8.24 -3.24
CA ALA A 19 -13.52 8.66 -2.12
C ALA A 19 -12.94 8.22 -0.77
N THR A 20 -12.45 6.98 -0.68
CA THR A 20 -11.85 6.46 0.57
C THR A 20 -10.56 7.19 0.93
N ILE A 21 -9.70 7.47 -0.06
CA ILE A 21 -8.47 8.25 0.16
C ILE A 21 -8.81 9.67 0.62
N ALA A 22 -9.80 10.31 -0.01
CA ALA A 22 -10.24 11.66 0.35
C ALA A 22 -10.80 11.73 1.77
N GLU A 23 -11.61 10.74 2.19
CA GLU A 23 -12.14 10.67 3.56
C GLU A 23 -11.02 10.54 4.60
N ARG A 24 -10.05 9.64 4.35
CA ARG A 24 -8.90 9.46 5.26
C ARG A 24 -8.01 10.68 5.32
N TRP A 25 -7.83 11.36 4.19
CA TRP A 25 -7.08 12.61 4.12
C TRP A 25 -7.76 13.73 4.94
N GLU A 26 -9.07 13.94 4.76
CA GLU A 26 -9.82 14.93 5.55
C GLU A 26 -9.75 14.63 7.05
N ALA A 27 -9.88 13.35 7.44
CA ALA A 27 -9.72 12.94 8.84
C ALA A 27 -8.30 13.21 9.37
N TYR A 28 -7.28 13.01 8.55
CA TYR A 28 -5.88 13.31 8.89
C TYR A 28 -5.67 14.81 9.09
N GLU A 29 -6.11 15.65 8.16
CA GLU A 29 -6.00 17.11 8.27
C GLU A 29 -6.71 17.64 9.52
N ASN A 30 -7.89 17.12 9.82
CA ASN A 30 -8.63 17.47 11.03
C ASN A 30 -7.90 17.04 12.31
N HIS A 31 -7.17 15.91 12.29
CA HIS A 31 -6.37 15.46 13.42
C HIS A 31 -5.19 16.38 13.71
N PHE A 32 -4.51 16.87 12.66
CA PHE A 32 -3.32 17.73 12.79
C PHE A 32 -3.62 19.23 12.79
N GLY A 33 -4.84 19.63 12.39
CA GLY A 33 -5.29 21.03 12.35
C GLY A 33 -4.57 21.88 11.29
N GLN A 34 -4.06 21.26 10.24
CA GLN A 34 -3.34 21.93 9.14
C GLN A 34 -3.64 21.24 7.80
N ASP A 35 -3.51 22.01 6.73
CA ASP A 35 -3.59 21.53 5.35
C ASP A 35 -2.33 20.70 5.04
N VAL A 36 -2.52 19.51 4.47
CA VAL A 36 -1.44 18.55 4.23
C VAL A 36 -1.50 18.06 2.80
N GLU A 37 -0.45 18.32 2.04
CA GLU A 37 -0.28 17.70 0.72
C GLU A 37 0.14 16.23 0.88
N LEU A 38 -0.32 15.35 -0.01
CA LEU A 38 0.03 13.92 0.01
C LEU A 38 1.10 13.59 -1.04
N THR A 39 2.05 12.74 -0.65
CA THR A 39 2.97 12.07 -1.56
C THR A 39 2.63 10.58 -1.58
N TYR A 40 2.67 9.97 -2.77
CA TYR A 40 2.40 8.54 -2.96
C TYR A 40 3.68 7.76 -3.23
N PHE A 41 3.76 6.56 -2.66
CA PHE A 41 4.83 5.61 -2.92
C PHE A 41 4.23 4.31 -3.43
N TYR A 42 4.60 3.96 -4.67
CA TYR A 42 4.15 2.73 -5.33
C TYR A 42 5.17 1.62 -5.12
N MET A 43 4.71 0.43 -4.73
CA MET A 43 5.57 -0.71 -4.41
C MET A 43 4.80 -2.04 -4.54
N SER A 44 5.47 -3.15 -4.21
CA SER A 44 4.82 -4.47 -4.11
C SER A 44 3.92 -4.57 -2.88
N GLN A 45 2.99 -5.54 -2.85
CA GLN A 45 2.13 -5.77 -1.69
C GLN A 45 2.94 -6.09 -0.42
N ALA A 46 3.96 -6.93 -0.56
CA ALA A 46 4.80 -7.35 0.56
C ALA A 46 5.56 -6.16 1.15
N ASP A 47 6.15 -5.31 0.30
CA ASP A 47 6.82 -4.09 0.73
C ASP A 47 5.86 -3.12 1.41
N ALA A 48 4.64 -2.96 0.89
CA ALA A 48 3.66 -2.05 1.47
C ALA A 48 3.27 -2.48 2.89
N ARG A 49 2.97 -3.77 3.08
CA ARG A 49 2.67 -4.33 4.41
C ARG A 49 3.84 -4.15 5.37
N LEU A 50 5.05 -4.47 4.93
CA LEU A 50 6.26 -4.30 5.74
C LEU A 50 6.46 -2.84 6.15
N CYS A 51 6.30 -1.89 5.23
CA CYS A 51 6.48 -0.47 5.51
C CYS A 51 5.46 0.07 6.52
N VAL A 52 4.20 -0.36 6.41
CA VAL A 52 3.13 0.04 7.35
C VAL A 52 3.38 -0.56 8.73
N GLN A 53 3.78 -1.83 8.80
CA GLN A 53 4.07 -2.52 10.06
C GLN A 53 5.28 -1.92 10.78
N VAL A 54 6.35 -1.62 10.03
CA VAL A 54 7.60 -1.06 10.59
C VAL A 54 7.50 0.45 10.80
N GLY A 55 6.63 1.14 10.07
CA GLY A 55 6.55 2.60 10.08
C GLY A 55 7.73 3.26 9.35
N SER A 56 8.30 2.61 8.34
CA SER A 56 9.46 3.12 7.58
C SER A 56 9.42 2.67 6.11
N LEU A 57 9.82 3.55 5.20
CA LEU A 57 9.98 3.28 3.77
C LEU A 57 11.42 2.90 3.37
N THR A 58 12.37 2.89 4.32
CA THR A 58 13.80 2.77 4.00
C THR A 58 14.21 1.42 3.44
N LEU A 59 13.44 0.36 3.72
CA LEU A 59 13.74 -1.01 3.34
C LEU A 59 13.06 -1.46 2.04
N ALA A 60 12.08 -0.70 1.55
CA ALA A 60 11.27 -1.09 0.41
C ALA A 60 11.81 -0.57 -0.93
N THR A 61 11.64 -1.38 -1.97
CA THR A 61 11.78 -0.92 -3.35
C THR A 61 10.51 -0.20 -3.76
N LYS A 62 10.64 1.08 -4.10
CA LYS A 62 9.48 1.95 -4.30
C LYS A 62 9.70 2.98 -5.40
N VAL A 63 8.61 3.47 -5.96
CA VAL A 63 8.58 4.61 -6.86
C VAL A 63 7.77 5.72 -6.19
N ARG A 64 8.45 6.83 -5.89
CA ARG A 64 7.79 8.05 -5.42
C ARG A 64 7.06 8.72 -6.58
N SER A 65 5.83 9.16 -6.35
CA SER A 65 5.07 9.96 -7.29
C SER A 65 4.08 10.86 -6.55
N ASP A 66 3.75 11.99 -7.16
CA ASP A 66 2.69 12.89 -6.70
C ASP A 66 1.35 12.58 -7.41
N THR A 67 1.34 11.58 -8.29
CA THR A 67 0.14 11.13 -9.02
C THR A 67 -0.74 10.26 -8.13
N HIS A 68 -2.05 10.54 -8.17
CA HIS A 68 -3.06 9.84 -7.38
C HIS A 68 -3.14 8.33 -7.73
N PRO A 69 -3.43 7.43 -6.77
CA PRO A 69 -3.49 5.98 -7.00
C PRO A 69 -4.52 5.48 -8.03
N SER A 70 -5.51 6.30 -8.38
CA SER A 70 -6.44 6.04 -9.48
C SER A 70 -5.84 6.30 -10.88
N GLU A 71 -4.75 7.05 -10.91
CA GLU A 71 -4.03 7.47 -12.12
C GLU A 71 -2.57 6.97 -12.05
N ALA A 72 -2.37 5.83 -11.39
CA ALA A 72 -1.04 5.29 -11.12
C ALA A 72 -0.19 5.23 -12.42
N PRO A 73 1.06 5.73 -12.41
CA PRO A 73 1.88 5.78 -13.62
C PRO A 73 2.04 4.38 -14.24
N GLY A 74 1.85 4.25 -15.55
CA GLY A 74 1.94 2.95 -16.24
C GLY A 74 3.26 2.21 -15.95
N SER A 75 4.38 2.96 -15.86
CA SER A 75 5.69 2.40 -15.52
C SER A 75 5.80 1.76 -14.12
N CYS A 76 4.88 2.08 -13.20
CA CYS A 76 4.79 1.41 -11.90
C CYS A 76 4.06 0.07 -12.05
N ILE A 77 2.94 0.07 -12.77
CA ILE A 77 2.13 -1.12 -13.02
C ILE A 77 2.93 -2.16 -13.83
N ASP A 78 3.66 -1.74 -14.85
CA ASP A 78 4.53 -2.61 -15.67
C ASP A 78 5.61 -3.33 -14.84
N LYS A 79 5.97 -2.76 -13.68
CA LYS A 79 6.94 -3.34 -12.73
C LYS A 79 6.30 -4.16 -11.62
N GLY A 80 4.98 -4.31 -11.62
CA GLY A 80 4.22 -4.97 -10.56
C GLY A 80 4.03 -4.11 -9.29
N TYR A 81 4.24 -2.80 -9.37
CA TYR A 81 4.01 -1.88 -8.26
C TYR A 81 2.56 -1.41 -8.22
N ILE A 82 1.68 -2.35 -7.87
CA ILE A 82 0.24 -2.18 -7.82
C ILE A 82 -0.27 -1.78 -6.43
N TRP A 83 0.61 -1.57 -5.46
CA TRP A 83 0.24 -1.09 -4.11
C TRP A 83 0.78 0.30 -3.87
N PHE A 84 0.04 1.11 -3.11
CA PHE A 84 0.45 2.46 -2.74
C PHE A 84 0.46 2.66 -1.22
N ILE A 85 1.33 3.57 -0.78
CA ILE A 85 1.29 4.20 0.55
C ILE A 85 1.24 5.71 0.34
N ALA A 86 0.23 6.36 0.90
CA ALA A 86 0.08 7.81 0.95
C ALA A 86 0.58 8.35 2.29
N ILE A 87 1.48 9.32 2.26
CA ILE A 87 2.02 10.00 3.43
C ILE A 87 1.97 11.52 3.25
N ALA A 88 2.03 12.27 4.35
CA ALA A 88 2.16 13.72 4.29
C ALA A 88 3.48 14.14 3.59
N SER A 89 3.38 15.00 2.59
CA SER A 89 4.53 15.56 1.86
C SER A 89 5.51 16.21 2.84
N GLY A 90 6.79 15.85 2.71
CA GLY A 90 7.86 16.32 3.61
C GLY A 90 8.08 15.45 4.85
N SER A 91 7.31 14.39 5.04
CA SER A 91 7.59 13.38 6.08
C SER A 91 8.92 12.66 5.82
N SER A 92 9.58 12.27 6.91
CA SER A 92 10.80 11.45 6.84
C SER A 92 10.45 10.03 6.41
N GLU A 93 11.23 9.46 5.49
CA GLU A 93 11.07 8.06 5.09
C GLU A 93 11.40 7.07 6.21
N SER A 94 12.16 7.49 7.24
CA SER A 94 12.52 6.63 8.37
C SER A 94 11.40 6.52 9.43
N TYR A 95 10.46 7.45 9.43
CA TYR A 95 9.35 7.52 10.39
C TYR A 95 8.14 8.11 9.67
N ILE A 96 7.36 7.23 9.03
CA ILE A 96 6.21 7.65 8.24
C ILE A 96 4.94 7.69 9.08
N ASN A 97 4.12 8.71 8.83
CA ASN A 97 2.72 8.72 9.25
C ASN A 97 1.88 8.38 8.02
N VAL A 98 1.39 7.15 7.96
CA VAL A 98 0.63 6.66 6.81
C VAL A 98 -0.80 7.19 6.89
N VAL A 99 -1.19 7.98 5.89
CA VAL A 99 -2.54 8.55 5.76
C VAL A 99 -3.50 7.49 5.21
N SER A 100 -3.08 6.81 4.14
CA SER A 100 -3.84 5.75 3.48
C SER A 100 -2.89 4.80 2.76
N TRP A 101 -3.29 3.56 2.57
CA TRP A 101 -2.52 2.57 1.80
C TRP A 101 -3.47 1.51 1.24
N GLY A 102 -3.09 0.87 0.14
CA GLY A 102 -3.96 -0.10 -0.51
C GLY A 102 -3.53 -0.49 -1.91
N ALA A 103 -4.43 -1.15 -2.63
CA ALA A 103 -4.26 -1.47 -4.04
C ALA A 103 -4.52 -0.22 -4.91
N ALA A 104 -3.59 0.07 -5.81
CA ALA A 104 -3.78 1.08 -6.84
C ALA A 104 -4.60 0.47 -7.98
N ILE A 105 -5.50 1.27 -8.55
CA ILE A 105 -6.34 0.87 -9.68
C ILE A 105 -6.02 1.81 -10.81
N ARG A 106 -5.77 1.27 -12.00
CA ARG A 106 -5.76 2.04 -13.23
C ARG A 106 -7.03 1.69 -13.97
N GLU A 107 -7.81 2.70 -14.39
CA GLU A 107 -8.68 2.50 -15.55
C GLU A 107 -7.71 2.15 -16.68
N VAL A 108 -7.67 0.87 -17.05
CA VAL A 108 -7.21 0.54 -18.39
C VAL A 108 -8.16 1.33 -19.25
N ASP A 109 -7.66 2.41 -19.87
CA ASP A 109 -8.26 2.89 -21.09
C ASP A 109 -8.44 1.61 -21.90
N GLU A 110 -9.69 1.15 -22.00
CA GLU A 110 -10.11 0.26 -23.06
C GLU A 110 -9.82 1.09 -24.31
N ASP A 111 -8.55 1.10 -24.72
CA ASP A 111 -8.11 1.50 -26.04
C ASP A 111 -8.84 0.51 -26.94
N GLU A 112 -10.08 0.91 -27.26
CA GLU A 112 -10.77 0.77 -28.51
C GLU A 112 -9.93 -0.11 -29.40
N ASP A 113 -10.18 -1.43 -29.30
CA ASP A 113 -9.64 -2.44 -30.19
C ASP A 113 -9.65 -1.82 -31.57
N GLY A 114 -8.47 -1.38 -32.01
CA GLY A 114 -8.27 -0.84 -33.33
C GLY A 114 -8.73 -1.95 -34.23
N GLU A 115 -9.89 -1.73 -34.86
CA GLU A 115 -10.51 -2.66 -35.78
C GLU A 115 -9.43 -3.01 -36.82
N ASP A 116 -8.77 -4.15 -36.64
CA ASP A 116 -7.87 -4.76 -37.61
C ASP A 116 -8.78 -5.39 -38.69
N GLU A 117 -9.53 -4.52 -39.36
CA GLU A 117 -10.17 -4.82 -40.63
C GLU A 117 -9.07 -4.71 -41.70
N ASP A 118 -8.33 -5.79 -41.93
CA ASP A 118 -7.78 -6.19 -43.25
C ASP A 118 -6.65 -7.23 -43.06
N ASP A 119 -6.93 -8.52 -43.26
CA ASP A 119 -6.60 -9.19 -44.52
C ASP A 119 -7.09 -10.66 -44.50
N GLU A 120 -7.62 -11.07 -45.65
CA GLU A 120 -8.37 -12.30 -45.90
C GLU A 120 -7.52 -13.59 -45.90
N ASP A 121 -8.21 -14.70 -45.62
CA ASP A 121 -8.02 -16.05 -46.15
C ASP A 121 -6.63 -16.74 -46.07
N GLY A 122 -6.51 -17.62 -45.08
CA GLY A 122 -5.51 -18.71 -45.06
C GLY A 122 -6.15 -20.00 -44.55
N GLU A 123 -6.45 -20.89 -45.49
CA GLU A 123 -7.14 -22.18 -45.34
C GLU A 123 -6.44 -23.16 -44.36
N ASP A 124 -7.26 -23.88 -43.59
CA ASP A 124 -7.24 -25.34 -43.38
C ASP A 124 -5.88 -26.03 -43.13
N ASP A 125 -5.64 -26.48 -41.90
CA ASP A 125 -5.11 -27.84 -41.70
C ASP A 125 -5.46 -28.33 -40.28
N GLU A 126 -6.22 -29.41 -40.27
CA GLU A 126 -6.59 -30.22 -39.12
C GLU A 126 -5.40 -31.11 -38.75
N ASP A 127 -4.96 -31.10 -37.49
CA ASP A 127 -4.35 -32.29 -36.86
C ASP A 127 -4.39 -32.13 -35.33
N ASP A 128 -5.51 -32.60 -34.77
CA ASP A 128 -5.55 -33.73 -33.84
C ASP A 128 -4.18 -34.21 -33.35
N GLU A 129 -3.82 -34.01 -32.08
CA GLU A 129 -3.17 -35.03 -31.24
C GLU A 129 -3.53 -34.79 -29.77
N ASP A 130 -4.45 -35.64 -29.28
CA ASP A 130 -4.61 -36.05 -27.89
C ASP A 130 -3.25 -36.30 -27.19
N GLU A 131 -3.03 -35.67 -26.04
CA GLU A 131 -2.36 -36.36 -24.93
C GLU A 131 -3.07 -36.05 -23.62
N ASP A 132 -3.93 -37.01 -23.23
CA ASP A 132 -4.32 -37.29 -21.86
C ASP A 132 -3.06 -37.43 -20.98
N GLY A 133 -2.88 -36.47 -20.07
CA GLY A 133 -1.84 -36.48 -19.04
C GLY A 133 -2.46 -36.43 -17.65
N GLU A 134 -2.74 -37.62 -17.13
CA GLU A 134 -3.19 -37.98 -15.78
C GLU A 134 -2.47 -37.15 -14.69
N ASP A 135 -3.20 -36.47 -13.82
CA ASP A 135 -3.70 -36.92 -12.51
C ASP A 135 -2.60 -37.01 -11.43
N GLU A 136 -2.98 -36.66 -10.20
CA GLU A 136 -2.24 -36.82 -8.93
C GLU A 136 -1.13 -35.74 -8.68
N ASP A 137 -1.05 -35.04 -7.56
CA ASP A 137 -1.45 -35.39 -6.20
C ASP A 137 -1.65 -34.13 -5.34
N ASP A 138 -2.53 -34.33 -4.37
CA ASP A 138 -3.07 -33.45 -3.35
C ASP A 138 -2.15 -33.62 -2.12
N GLU A 139 -1.33 -32.63 -1.80
CA GLU A 139 -0.67 -32.56 -0.49
C GLU A 139 -0.84 -31.15 0.09
N ASP A 140 -2.06 -30.92 0.60
CA ASP A 140 -2.29 -30.15 1.81
C ASP A 140 -1.44 -30.72 2.96
N GLU A 141 -0.42 -29.99 3.42
CA GLU A 141 0.01 -30.09 4.82
C GLU A 141 0.17 -28.69 5.40
N ASP A 142 -0.78 -28.35 6.26
CA ASP A 142 -0.85 -27.21 7.15
C ASP A 142 0.48 -27.00 7.91
N GLU A 143 1.16 -25.89 7.65
CA GLU A 143 2.14 -25.35 8.61
C GLU A 143 1.38 -24.62 9.72
N ASP A 144 1.02 -25.39 10.76
CA ASP A 144 0.71 -24.89 12.10
C ASP A 144 1.96 -24.16 12.66
N GLY A 145 2.10 -22.89 12.26
CA GLY A 145 3.09 -21.97 12.81
C GLY A 145 2.71 -21.60 14.23
N GLU A 146 3.44 -22.19 15.17
CA GLU A 146 3.29 -22.12 16.62
C GLU A 146 3.01 -20.68 17.11
N ASP A 147 1.88 -20.51 17.80
CA ASP A 147 1.61 -19.42 18.74
C ASP A 147 2.68 -19.49 19.85
N GLU A 148 3.76 -18.72 19.71
CA GLU A 148 4.61 -18.37 20.84
C GLU A 148 3.95 -17.23 21.62
N ASP A 149 3.17 -17.65 22.62
CA ASP A 149 2.83 -16.88 23.81
C ASP A 149 4.12 -16.30 24.44
N GLU A 150 4.48 -15.05 24.13
CA GLU A 150 5.31 -14.25 25.02
C GLU A 150 4.41 -13.40 25.92
N ASP A 151 4.01 -14.04 27.02
CA ASP A 151 3.62 -13.40 28.28
C ASP A 151 4.75 -12.45 28.73
N GLY A 152 4.71 -11.21 28.26
CA GLY A 152 5.46 -10.09 28.81
C GLY A 152 4.73 -9.52 30.03
N GLU A 153 4.64 -10.32 31.10
CA GLU A 153 4.29 -9.79 32.41
C GLU A 153 5.39 -8.85 32.91
N ASP A 154 4.91 -7.75 33.47
CA ASP A 154 5.43 -7.13 34.69
C ASP A 154 6.71 -6.26 34.63
N GLU A 155 6.52 -5.00 35.03
CA GLU A 155 7.11 -4.31 36.20
C GLU A 155 7.37 -2.84 35.81
N ASP A 156 6.54 -1.91 36.29
CA ASP A 156 6.85 -1.12 37.49
C ASP A 156 8.17 -0.35 37.33
N ASP A 157 8.12 0.97 37.08
CA ASP A 157 9.06 1.89 37.73
C ASP A 157 8.61 3.35 37.57
N GLU A 158 7.97 3.81 38.63
CA GLU A 158 8.24 5.04 39.38
C GLU A 158 8.20 6.42 38.70
N ASP A 159 7.28 7.22 39.23
CA ASP A 159 7.34 8.67 39.35
C ASP A 159 8.75 9.20 39.66
N GLU A 160 9.24 10.14 38.86
CA GLU A 160 10.10 11.22 39.35
C GLU A 160 9.54 12.57 38.90
N ASP A 161 8.74 13.15 39.80
CA ASP A 161 8.63 14.59 39.95
C ASP A 161 10.03 15.22 40.06
N GLU A 162 10.42 16.09 39.12
CA GLU A 162 11.33 17.18 39.47
C GLU A 162 10.84 18.51 38.90
N ASP A 163 10.06 19.15 39.77
CA ASP A 163 9.86 20.59 39.90
C ASP A 163 11.21 21.34 39.78
N GLY A 164 11.39 22.08 38.69
CA GLY A 164 12.63 22.79 38.38
C GLY A 164 12.35 24.20 37.90
N GLY A 165 11.76 25.02 38.77
CA GLY A 165 11.62 26.46 38.58
C GLY A 165 12.95 27.14 38.26
N GLY A 166 12.90 28.06 37.31
CA GLY A 166 14.00 28.94 36.91
C GLY A 166 13.45 30.25 36.34
N GLU A 167 12.93 31.09 37.24
CA GLU A 167 13.28 32.52 37.30
C GLU A 167 14.80 32.66 37.02
N ASP A 168 15.39 33.67 36.40
CA ASP A 168 15.11 35.09 36.24
C ASP A 168 16.27 35.66 35.39
N GLY A 169 16.07 36.85 34.85
CA GLY A 169 17.17 37.76 34.51
C GLY A 169 17.77 37.57 33.10
N GLU A 170 18.24 38.59 32.41
CA GLU A 170 18.56 39.96 32.78
C GLU A 170 18.50 40.80 31.48
N GLU A 171 17.89 41.99 31.58
CA GLU A 171 18.26 43.25 30.91
C GLU A 171 18.20 43.40 29.37
#